data_AF-A0A832AGA3-F1
#
_entry.id   AF-A0A832AGA3-F1
#
_cell.length_a   1.000
_cell.length_b   1.000
_cell.length_c   1.000
_cell.angle_alpha   90.00
_cell.angle_beta   90.00
_cell.angle_gamma   90.00
#
_symmetry.space_group_name_H-M   'P 1'
#
loop_
_entity.id
_entity.type
_entity.pdbx_description
1 polymer ?
#
loop_
_entity_poly.entity_id
_entity_poly.type
_entity_poly.pdbx_seq_one_letter_code
_entity_poly.pdbx_strand_id
1 'polypeptide(L)'
;MAEINLNSGARQLITNRHLLWSGLVFLALVFGVLTAFVKPMMLVVGIIGITCVVLMFKYDYFGLIVYLLVFLLRPGETYPALAKVRPELLVGAALSFLTLIKNKYKYGTFTIPDSRLNIDFLLILAAMAASFILSSCKDCTKNAIIDMVKLGVFYLMIILQVNTKKRMEIFIWLFLVINAKLAVDIMRGYFGGQAVVKGDLSRASGGNSTMDNFNGIAIT
;
A
#
# COMPACT_ATOMS: atom_id res chain seq x y z
N MET A 1 24.36 54.66 4.74
CA MET A 1 23.28 53.74 5.19
C MET A 1 23.90 52.79 6.18
N ALA A 2 23.47 52.84 7.44
CA ALA A 2 24.10 52.11 8.54
C ALA A 2 23.58 50.66 8.59
N GLU A 3 24.51 49.70 8.56
CA GLU A 3 24.20 48.29 8.79
C GLU A 3 23.97 48.05 10.29
N ILE A 4 22.74 47.70 10.65
CA ILE A 4 22.37 47.33 12.01
C ILE A 4 22.82 45.88 12.22
N ASN A 5 23.96 45.73 12.90
CA ASN A 5 24.54 44.45 13.26
C ASN A 5 23.79 43.86 14.47
N LEU A 6 22.68 43.14 14.21
CA LEU A 6 21.90 42.42 15.21
C LEU A 6 22.60 41.12 15.63
N ASN A 7 23.81 41.21 16.18
CA ASN A 7 24.45 40.09 16.83
C ASN A 7 24.02 40.06 18.31
N SER A 8 22.73 39.80 18.55
CA SER A 8 22.22 39.59 19.90
C SER A 8 22.71 38.22 20.39
N GLY A 9 23.45 38.23 21.49
CA GLY A 9 23.96 37.05 22.18
C GLY A 9 22.86 36.20 22.82
N ALA A 10 21.85 35.80 22.05
CA ALA A 10 20.90 34.78 22.45
C ALA A 10 21.63 33.44 22.47
N ARG A 11 22.20 33.09 23.63
CA ARG A 11 22.68 31.73 23.89
C ARG A 11 21.50 30.80 23.65
N GLN A 12 21.58 29.98 22.59
CA GLN A 12 20.60 28.92 22.35
C GLN A 12 20.68 27.92 23.51
N LEU A 13 19.82 28.14 24.51
CA LEU A 13 19.68 27.29 25.70
C LEU A 13 19.17 25.89 25.34
N ILE A 14 18.53 25.75 24.17
CA ILE A 14 17.98 24.49 23.70
C ILE A 14 18.79 24.03 22.49
N THR A 15 19.79 23.19 22.76
CA THR A 15 20.54 22.48 21.72
C THR A 15 19.68 21.34 21.15
N ASN A 16 19.83 21.02 19.86
CA ASN A 16 19.12 19.92 19.18
C ASN A 16 19.20 18.57 19.93
N ARG A 17 20.27 18.33 20.69
CA ARG A 17 20.41 17.14 21.55
C ARG A 17 19.37 17.10 22.68
N HIS A 18 19.11 18.22 23.36
CA HIS A 18 18.13 18.27 24.44
C HIS A 18 16.70 18.02 23.94
N LEU A 19 16.41 18.49 22.73
CA LEU A 19 15.11 18.29 22.07
C LEU A 19 14.90 16.83 21.65
N LEU A 20 15.97 16.14 21.22
CA LEU A 20 15.95 14.70 20.97
C LEU A 20 15.71 13.89 22.25
N TRP A 21 16.43 14.19 23.33
CA TRP A 21 16.29 13.46 24.60
C TRP A 21 14.93 13.67 25.24
N SER A 22 14.42 14.90 25.26
CA SER A 22 13.07 15.17 25.80
C SER A 22 11.98 14.48 24.97
N GLY A 23 12.12 14.45 23.64
CA GLY A 23 11.22 13.72 22.76
C GLY A 23 11.23 12.21 23.03
N LEU A 24 12.41 11.62 23.27
CA LEU A 24 12.56 10.19 23.57
C LEU A 24 11.92 9.81 24.91
N VAL A 25 12.13 10.64 25.95
CA VAL A 25 11.51 10.44 27.28
C VAL A 25 9.98 10.57 27.19
N PHE A 26 9.48 11.56 26.45
CA PHE A 26 8.04 11.73 26.23
C PHE A 26 7.43 10.53 25.49
N LEU A 27 8.09 10.06 24.42
CA LEU A 27 7.67 8.85 23.70
C LEU A 27 7.63 7.62 24.61
N ALA A 28 8.65 7.43 25.44
CA ALA A 28 8.70 6.32 26.39
C ALA A 28 7.56 6.39 27.43
N LEU A 29 7.24 7.58 27.95
CA LEU A 29 6.10 7.80 28.85
C LEU A 29 4.76 7.48 28.18
N VAL A 30 4.55 7.98 26.96
CA VAL A 30 3.32 7.70 26.18
C VAL A 30 3.19 6.20 25.92
N PHE A 31 4.28 5.52 25.54
CA PHE A 31 4.28 4.07 25.37
C PHE A 31 3.98 3.34 26.68
N GLY A 32 4.57 3.76 27.79
CA GLY A 32 4.30 3.20 29.12
C GLY A 32 2.82 3.28 29.48
N VAL A 33 2.20 4.46 29.32
CA VAL A 33 0.76 4.63 29.59
C VAL A 33 -0.10 3.77 28.66
N LEU A 34 0.24 3.70 27.37
CA LEU A 34 -0.50 2.88 26.40
C LEU A 34 -0.47 1.37 26.73
N THR A 35 0.60 0.85 27.34
CA THR A 35 0.67 -0.57 27.76
C THR A 35 -0.36 -0.94 28.82
N ALA A 36 -0.83 0.02 29.62
CA ALA A 36 -1.86 -0.23 30.63
C ALA A 36 -3.26 -0.45 30.01
N PHE A 37 -3.51 0.12 28.84
CA PHE A 37 -4.83 0.10 28.19
C PHE A 37 -4.91 -0.86 26.99
N VAL A 38 -3.78 -1.20 26.38
CA VAL A 38 -3.73 -1.94 25.12
C VAL A 38 -2.88 -3.20 25.27
N LYS A 39 -3.35 -4.32 24.70
CA LYS A 39 -2.58 -5.59 24.69
C LYS A 39 -1.18 -5.34 24.13
N PRO A 40 -0.10 -5.82 24.79
CA PRO A 40 1.29 -5.55 24.40
C PRO A 40 1.60 -5.86 22.92
N MET A 41 0.97 -6.89 22.37
CA MET A 41 1.10 -7.27 20.96
C MET A 41 0.68 -6.17 19.99
N MET A 42 -0.39 -5.42 20.29
CA MET A 42 -0.84 -4.32 19.42
C MET A 42 0.13 -3.14 19.46
N LEU A 43 0.85 -2.92 20.57
CA LEU A 43 1.85 -1.86 20.65
C LEU A 43 3.07 -2.18 19.80
N VAL A 44 3.53 -3.44 19.81
CA VAL A 44 4.60 -3.88 18.91
C VAL A 44 4.19 -3.69 17.45
N VAL A 45 2.97 -4.12 17.07
CA VAL A 45 2.43 -3.91 15.72
C VAL A 45 2.32 -2.41 15.40
N GLY A 46 1.91 -1.58 16.35
CA GLY A 46 1.85 -0.13 16.21
C GLY A 46 3.21 0.51 15.96
N ILE A 47 4.24 0.13 16.72
CA ILE A 47 5.63 0.60 16.52
C ILE A 47 6.12 0.20 15.14
N ILE A 48 5.91 -1.06 14.75
CA ILE A 48 6.31 -1.56 13.42
C ILE A 48 5.56 -0.78 12.34
N GLY A 49 4.25 -0.56 12.50
CA GLY A 49 3.44 0.21 11.58
C GLY A 49 3.93 1.66 11.41
N ILE A 50 4.19 2.36 12.51
CA ILE A 50 4.72 3.73 12.50
C ILE A 50 6.11 3.76 11.85
N THR A 51 6.97 2.81 12.20
CA THR A 51 8.32 2.71 11.62
C THR A 51 8.25 2.47 10.12
N CYS A 52 7.37 1.56 9.68
CA CYS A 52 7.10 1.33 8.26
C CYS A 52 6.64 2.62 7.59
N VAL A 53 5.66 3.35 8.15
CA VAL A 53 5.19 4.61 7.60
C VAL A 53 6.33 5.63 7.45
N VAL A 54 7.15 5.83 8.48
CA VAL A 54 8.32 6.72 8.43
C VAL A 54 9.31 6.29 7.34
N LEU A 55 9.59 5.00 7.23
CA LEU A 55 10.46 4.44 6.19
C LEU A 55 9.86 4.64 4.79
N MET A 56 8.55 4.54 4.62
CA MET A 56 7.86 4.78 3.35
C MET A 56 7.98 6.25 2.91
N PHE A 57 7.89 7.19 3.84
CA PHE A 57 8.13 8.61 3.55
C PHE A 57 9.58 8.88 3.16
N LYS A 58 10.54 8.24 3.83
CA LYS A 58 11.97 8.43 3.58
C LYS A 58 12.47 7.72 2.32
N TYR A 59 11.97 6.52 2.04
CA TYR A 59 12.42 5.65 0.96
C TYR A 59 11.23 5.25 0.07
N ASP A 60 11.03 5.95 -1.04
CA ASP A 60 9.88 5.72 -1.94
C ASP A 60 9.76 4.27 -2.38
N TYR A 61 10.89 3.68 -2.81
CA TYR A 61 10.95 2.28 -3.24
C TYR A 61 10.56 1.28 -2.13
N PHE A 62 10.83 1.60 -0.85
CA PHE A 62 10.34 0.80 0.26
C PHE A 62 8.81 0.89 0.38
N GLY A 63 8.25 2.07 0.13
CA GLY A 63 6.81 2.27 -0.04
C GLY A 63 6.19 1.35 -1.08
N LEU A 64 6.78 1.25 -2.28
CA LEU A 64 6.32 0.33 -3.30
C LEU A 64 6.37 -1.14 -2.85
N ILE A 65 7.43 -1.56 -2.16
CA ILE A 65 7.56 -2.92 -1.62
C ILE A 65 6.47 -3.21 -0.59
N VAL A 66 6.25 -2.30 0.36
CA VAL A 66 5.19 -2.44 1.37
C VAL A 66 3.82 -2.49 0.69
N TYR A 67 3.60 -1.65 -0.33
CA TYR A 67 2.36 -1.65 -1.08
C TYR A 67 2.14 -2.96 -1.84
N LEU A 68 3.17 -3.52 -2.49
CA LEU A 68 3.12 -4.84 -3.12
C LEU A 68 2.70 -5.91 -2.10
N LEU A 69 3.29 -5.90 -0.90
CA LEU A 69 2.94 -6.84 0.17
C LEU A 69 1.48 -6.69 0.60
N VAL A 70 1.02 -5.46 0.85
CA VAL A 70 -0.38 -5.20 1.24
C VAL A 70 -1.35 -5.59 0.12
N PHE A 71 -0.98 -5.29 -1.13
CA PHE A 71 -1.80 -5.56 -2.30
C PHE A 71 -1.97 -7.08 -2.56
N LEU A 72 -0.89 -7.86 -2.46
CA LEU A 72 -0.94 -9.31 -2.68
C LEU A 72 -1.43 -10.09 -1.47
N LEU A 73 -1.06 -9.71 -0.24
CA LEU A 73 -1.48 -10.42 0.97
C LEU A 73 -2.91 -10.10 1.37
N ARG A 74 -3.47 -8.97 0.90
CA ARG A 74 -4.84 -8.51 1.19
C ARG A 74 -5.24 -8.70 2.65
N PRO A 75 -4.55 -8.02 3.59
CA PRO A 75 -4.79 -8.24 5.02
C PRO A 75 -6.23 -7.94 5.45
N GLY A 76 -6.98 -7.15 4.68
CA GLY A 76 -8.41 -6.93 4.93
C GLY A 76 -9.28 -8.19 4.80
N GLU A 77 -8.84 -9.20 4.04
CA GLU A 77 -9.55 -10.47 3.90
C GLU A 77 -9.21 -11.44 5.03
N THR A 78 -7.93 -11.48 5.43
CA THR A 78 -7.47 -12.31 6.56
C THR A 78 -7.97 -11.78 7.90
N TYR A 79 -8.08 -10.45 8.03
CA TYR A 79 -8.49 -9.79 9.26
C TYR A 79 -9.78 -8.98 9.01
N PRO A 80 -10.96 -9.51 9.37
CA PRO A 80 -12.25 -8.85 9.12
C PRO A 80 -12.36 -7.45 9.73
N ALA A 81 -11.65 -7.19 10.83
CA ALA A 81 -11.57 -5.87 11.44
C ALA A 81 -10.96 -4.81 10.50
N LEU A 82 -10.01 -5.22 9.64
CA LEU A 82 -9.36 -4.35 8.65
C LEU A 82 -10.15 -4.26 7.33
N ALA A 83 -11.11 -5.16 7.08
CA ALA A 83 -11.91 -5.18 5.85
C ALA A 83 -12.63 -3.85 5.59
N LYS A 84 -13.11 -3.19 6.66
CA LYS A 84 -13.81 -1.89 6.57
C LYS A 84 -12.87 -0.76 6.14
N VAL A 85 -11.61 -0.84 6.52
CA VAL A 85 -10.61 0.21 6.33
C VAL A 85 -9.99 0.14 4.93
N ARG A 86 -10.03 -1.03 4.27
CA ARG A 86 -9.45 -1.27 2.94
C ARG A 86 -7.99 -0.77 2.88
N PRO A 87 -7.09 -1.37 3.67
CA PRO A 87 -5.72 -0.89 3.84
C PRO A 87 -4.97 -0.74 2.52
N GLU A 88 -5.27 -1.58 1.51
CA GLU A 88 -4.71 -1.46 0.18
C GLU A 88 -5.04 -0.11 -0.48
N LEU A 89 -6.26 0.39 -0.32
CA LEU A 89 -6.68 1.64 -0.96
C LEU A 89 -6.07 2.84 -0.23
N LEU A 90 -6.04 2.82 1.10
CA LEU A 90 -5.42 3.89 1.90
C LEU A 90 -3.91 3.99 1.64
N VAL A 91 -3.20 2.87 1.67
CA VAL A 91 -1.75 2.85 1.44
C VAL A 91 -1.44 3.25 -0.01
N GLY A 92 -2.17 2.71 -0.98
CA GLY A 92 -1.99 3.08 -2.39
C GLY A 92 -2.28 4.55 -2.66
N ALA A 93 -3.37 5.10 -2.11
CA ALA A 93 -3.71 6.52 -2.24
C ALA A 93 -2.66 7.42 -1.57
N ALA A 94 -2.24 7.10 -0.35
CA ALA A 94 -1.23 7.89 0.36
C ALA A 94 0.13 7.88 -0.37
N LEU A 95 0.59 6.72 -0.85
CA LEU A 95 1.86 6.58 -1.55
C LEU A 95 1.84 7.21 -2.94
N SER A 96 0.76 7.04 -3.70
CA SER A 96 0.61 7.68 -5.00
C SER A 96 0.59 9.20 -4.87
N PHE A 97 -0.16 9.73 -3.90
CA PHE A 97 -0.15 11.16 -3.58
C PHE A 97 1.24 11.67 -3.20
N LEU A 98 1.95 10.95 -2.33
CA LEU A 98 3.33 11.28 -1.96
C LEU A 98 4.26 11.28 -3.16
N THR A 99 4.15 10.25 -4.02
CA THR A 99 4.96 10.10 -5.23
C THR A 99 4.71 11.27 -6.19
N LEU A 100 3.45 11.66 -6.37
CA LEU A 100 3.07 12.81 -7.21
C LEU A 100 3.63 14.13 -6.67
N ILE A 101 3.57 14.35 -5.34
CA ILE A 101 4.17 15.53 -4.71
C ILE A 101 5.67 15.55 -4.95
N LYS A 102 6.37 14.44 -4.69
CA LYS A 102 7.83 14.35 -4.91
C LYS A 102 8.20 14.55 -6.37
N ASN A 103 7.40 14.02 -7.29
CA ASN A 103 7.59 14.20 -8.73
C ASN A 103 7.48 15.68 -9.11
N LYS A 104 6.46 16.38 -8.61
CA LYS A 104 6.29 17.83 -8.80
C LYS A 104 7.48 18.62 -8.25
N TYR A 105 7.96 18.30 -7.05
CA TYR A 105 9.13 18.97 -6.48
C TYR A 105 10.42 18.71 -7.26
N LYS A 106 10.58 17.51 -7.84
CA LYS A 106 11.79 17.13 -8.57
C LYS A 106 11.86 17.72 -9.97
N TYR A 107 10.75 17.73 -10.71
CA TYR A 107 10.72 18.13 -12.12
C TYR A 107 9.93 19.41 -12.40
N GLY A 108 9.33 20.04 -11.38
CA GLY A 108 8.54 21.27 -11.49
C GLY A 108 7.17 21.12 -12.14
N THR A 109 6.93 20.01 -12.85
CA THR A 109 5.68 19.73 -13.58
C THR A 109 5.14 18.34 -13.25
N PHE A 110 3.82 18.18 -13.37
CA PHE A 110 3.18 16.86 -13.30
C PHE A 110 3.35 16.15 -14.65
N THR A 111 4.53 15.59 -14.88
CA THR A 111 4.79 14.80 -16.10
C THR A 111 4.66 13.31 -15.78
N ILE A 112 3.77 12.65 -16.51
CA ILE A 112 3.77 11.19 -16.66
C ILE A 112 4.76 10.89 -17.80
N PRO A 113 5.61 9.85 -17.69
CA PRO A 113 6.55 9.53 -18.76
C PRO A 113 5.80 9.33 -20.09
N ASP A 114 6.24 9.99 -21.14
CA ASP A 114 5.58 9.97 -22.46
C ASP A 114 5.98 8.72 -23.25
N SER A 115 5.53 7.57 -22.75
CA SER A 115 5.70 6.29 -23.44
C SER A 115 4.35 5.86 -24.01
N ARG A 116 4.36 5.26 -25.21
CA ARG A 116 3.14 4.73 -25.86
C ARG A 116 2.36 3.81 -24.91
N LEU A 117 3.09 2.98 -24.16
CA LEU A 117 2.52 2.04 -23.18
C LEU A 117 1.72 2.76 -22.08
N ASN A 118 2.17 3.94 -21.62
CA ASN A 118 1.42 4.73 -20.63
C ASN A 118 0.13 5.31 -21.22
N ILE A 119 0.16 5.74 -22.48
CA ILE A 119 -1.03 6.25 -23.18
C ILE A 119 -2.03 5.11 -23.39
N ASP A 120 -1.58 3.95 -23.86
CA ASP A 120 -2.42 2.77 -24.04
C ASP A 120 -3.07 2.35 -22.71
N PHE A 121 -2.28 2.37 -21.63
CA PHE A 121 -2.80 2.07 -20.29
C PHE A 121 -3.87 3.07 -19.83
N LEU A 122 -3.65 4.38 -20.05
CA LEU A 122 -4.63 5.42 -19.73
C LEU A 122 -5.90 5.31 -20.59
N LEU A 123 -5.76 4.94 -21.86
CA LEU A 123 -6.89 4.71 -22.76
C LEU A 123 -7.72 3.52 -22.28
N ILE A 124 -7.10 2.43 -21.84
CA ILE A 124 -7.81 1.29 -21.25
C ILE A 124 -8.57 1.72 -19.99
N LEU A 125 -7.94 2.52 -19.13
CA LEU A 125 -8.58 3.00 -17.90
C LEU A 125 -9.77 3.92 -18.20
N ALA A 126 -9.63 4.79 -19.21
CA ALA A 126 -10.72 5.64 -19.70
C ALA A 126 -11.86 4.84 -20.34
N ALA A 127 -11.54 3.83 -21.15
CA ALA A 127 -12.53 2.93 -21.75
C ALA A 127 -13.33 2.20 -20.67
N MET A 128 -12.68 1.71 -19.61
CA MET A 128 -13.37 1.08 -18.48
C MET A 128 -14.25 2.05 -17.70
N ALA A 129 -13.80 3.29 -17.50
CA ALA A 129 -14.63 4.33 -16.88
C ALA A 129 -15.87 4.63 -17.74
N ALA A 130 -15.75 4.63 -19.06
CA ALA A 130 -16.88 4.77 -19.97
C ALA A 130 -17.83 3.56 -19.92
N SER A 131 -17.31 2.34 -19.81
CA SER A 131 -18.12 1.12 -19.63
C SER A 131 -19.01 1.16 -18.38
N PHE A 132 -18.65 1.95 -17.36
CA PHE A 132 -19.51 2.15 -16.17
C PHE A 132 -20.90 2.67 -16.52
N ILE A 133 -20.96 3.61 -17.47
CA ILE A 133 -22.21 4.30 -17.84
C ILE A 133 -23.17 3.33 -18.52
N LEU A 134 -22.64 2.34 -19.24
CA LEU A 134 -23.40 1.37 -20.02
C LEU A 134 -23.77 0.11 -19.24
N SER A 135 -23.31 -0.05 -18.00
CA SER A 135 -23.45 -1.31 -17.26
C SER A 135 -24.78 -1.44 -16.53
N SER A 136 -25.45 -2.58 -16.72
CA SER A 136 -26.70 -2.94 -16.04
C SER A 136 -26.51 -3.27 -14.55
N CYS A 137 -25.35 -3.83 -14.14
CA CYS A 137 -25.04 -4.11 -12.74
C CYS A 137 -24.09 -3.05 -12.18
N LYS A 138 -24.65 -2.01 -11.53
CA LYS A 138 -23.87 -0.90 -10.98
C LYS A 138 -22.88 -1.35 -9.89
N ASP A 139 -23.29 -2.25 -9.01
CA ASP A 139 -22.43 -2.73 -7.91
C ASP A 139 -21.27 -3.60 -8.39
N CYS A 140 -21.53 -4.52 -9.32
CA CYS A 140 -20.49 -5.35 -9.95
C CYS A 140 -19.42 -4.46 -10.61
N THR A 141 -19.89 -3.45 -11.35
CA THR A 141 -19.02 -2.57 -12.12
C THR A 141 -18.23 -1.62 -11.23
N LYS A 142 -18.83 -1.14 -10.13
CA LYS A 142 -18.14 -0.32 -9.13
C LYS A 142 -16.94 -1.06 -8.55
N ASN A 143 -17.09 -2.33 -8.18
CA ASN A 143 -15.98 -3.13 -7.65
C ASN A 143 -14.89 -3.36 -8.71
N ALA A 144 -15.29 -3.69 -9.95
CA ALA A 144 -14.34 -3.86 -11.05
C ALA A 144 -13.54 -2.58 -11.34
N ILE A 145 -14.17 -1.40 -11.30
CA ILE A 145 -13.50 -0.11 -11.46
C ILE A 145 -12.53 0.15 -10.31
N ILE A 146 -12.94 -0.12 -9.07
CA ILE A 146 -12.06 0.03 -7.90
C ILE A 146 -10.82 -0.84 -8.07
N ASP A 147 -10.97 -2.10 -8.48
CA ASP A 147 -9.84 -3.00 -8.67
C ASP A 147 -8.94 -2.59 -9.84
N MET A 148 -9.52 -2.08 -10.91
CA MET A 148 -8.76 -1.51 -12.03
C MET A 148 -7.99 -0.26 -11.63
N VAL A 149 -8.62 0.65 -10.87
CA VAL A 149 -7.97 1.86 -10.35
C VAL A 149 -6.81 1.49 -9.44
N LYS A 150 -6.97 0.48 -8.57
CA LYS A 150 -5.85 -0.04 -7.75
C LYS A 150 -4.71 -0.52 -8.63
N LEU A 151 -5.00 -1.29 -9.70
CA LEU A 151 -3.99 -1.78 -10.63
C LEU A 151 -3.29 -0.63 -11.35
N GLY A 152 -4.03 0.42 -11.75
CA GLY A 152 -3.46 1.63 -12.36
C GLY A 152 -2.60 2.45 -11.41
N VAL A 153 -3.01 2.61 -10.17
CA VAL A 153 -2.18 3.24 -9.13
C VAL A 153 -0.90 2.43 -8.94
N PHE A 154 -1.01 1.10 -8.87
CA PHE A 154 0.16 0.23 -8.72
C PHE A 154 1.13 0.34 -9.89
N TYR A 155 0.61 0.29 -11.11
CA TYR A 155 1.37 0.47 -12.35
C TYR A 155 2.11 1.81 -12.38
N LEU A 156 1.41 2.92 -12.09
CA LEU A 156 2.02 4.25 -12.02
C LEU A 156 3.12 4.32 -10.97
N MET A 157 2.92 3.71 -9.79
CA MET A 157 3.95 3.67 -8.75
C MET A 157 5.19 2.90 -9.21
N ILE A 158 5.03 1.77 -9.90
CA ILE A 158 6.17 1.01 -10.44
C ILE A 158 6.97 1.89 -11.40
N ILE A 159 6.31 2.53 -12.37
CA ILE A 159 7.00 3.34 -13.37
C ILE A 159 7.69 4.56 -12.77
N LEU A 160 7.06 5.23 -11.80
CA LEU A 160 7.62 6.43 -11.20
C LEU A 160 8.77 6.14 -10.23
N GLN A 161 8.78 4.97 -9.57
CA GLN A 161 9.73 4.67 -8.50
C GLN A 161 10.84 3.68 -8.90
N VAL A 162 10.60 2.81 -9.87
CA VAL A 162 11.56 1.80 -10.33
C VAL A 162 12.42 2.38 -11.46
N ASN A 163 13.48 3.07 -11.06
CA ASN A 163 14.38 3.76 -11.99
C ASN A 163 15.65 2.97 -12.35
N THR A 164 15.89 1.79 -11.76
CA THR A 164 17.11 1.01 -11.99
C THR A 164 16.78 -0.46 -12.23
N LYS A 165 17.61 -1.13 -13.03
CA LYS A 165 17.50 -2.56 -13.34
C LYS A 165 17.48 -3.42 -12.06
N LYS A 166 18.37 -3.12 -11.10
CA LYS A 166 18.45 -3.84 -9.81
C LYS A 166 17.14 -3.72 -9.00
N ARG A 167 16.51 -2.54 -8.97
CA ARG A 167 15.22 -2.36 -8.29
C ARG A 167 14.10 -3.13 -8.99
N MET A 168 14.10 -3.19 -10.31
CA MET A 168 13.13 -3.99 -11.06
C MET A 168 13.32 -5.48 -10.78
N GLU A 169 14.56 -5.96 -10.77
CA GLU A 169 14.90 -7.35 -10.47
C GLU A 169 14.45 -7.76 -9.06
N ILE A 170 14.78 -6.96 -8.03
CA ILE A 170 14.33 -7.22 -6.64
C ILE A 170 12.80 -7.22 -6.56
N PHE A 171 12.14 -6.30 -7.25
CA PHE A 171 10.69 -6.20 -7.25
C PHE A 171 10.03 -7.44 -7.88
N ILE A 172 10.54 -7.89 -9.03
CA ILE A 172 10.06 -9.12 -9.71
C ILE A 172 10.29 -10.34 -8.81
N TRP A 173 11.48 -10.49 -8.22
CA TRP A 173 11.77 -11.60 -7.32
C TRP A 173 10.82 -11.63 -6.12
N LEU A 174 10.60 -10.47 -5.50
CA LEU A 174 9.67 -10.36 -4.38
C LEU A 174 8.24 -10.71 -4.81
N PHE A 175 7.79 -10.22 -5.96
CA PHE A 175 6.49 -10.57 -6.53
C PHE A 175 6.35 -12.09 -6.75
N LEU A 176 7.36 -12.74 -7.33
CA LEU A 176 7.37 -14.18 -7.56
C LEU A 176 7.33 -14.98 -6.25
N VAL A 177 8.14 -14.59 -5.26
CA VAL A 177 8.18 -15.24 -3.94
C VAL A 177 6.83 -15.14 -3.23
N ILE A 178 6.19 -13.97 -3.24
CA ILE A 178 4.88 -13.79 -2.60
C ILE A 178 3.83 -14.65 -3.32
N ASN A 179 3.79 -14.64 -4.65
CA ASN A 179 2.85 -15.47 -5.41
C ASN A 179 3.09 -16.98 -5.19
N ALA A 180 4.34 -17.42 -5.12
CA ALA A 180 4.68 -18.80 -4.79
C ALA A 180 4.16 -19.18 -3.40
N LYS A 181 4.33 -18.31 -2.40
CA LYS A 181 3.77 -18.51 -1.06
C LYS A 181 2.23 -18.60 -1.10
N LEU A 182 1.56 -17.70 -1.82
CA LEU A 182 0.10 -17.73 -1.99
C LEU A 182 -0.36 -19.05 -2.64
N ALA A 183 0.34 -19.51 -3.68
CA ALA A 183 0.05 -20.78 -4.33
C ALA A 183 0.20 -21.97 -3.36
N VAL A 184 1.25 -21.99 -2.52
CA VAL A 184 1.43 -23.02 -1.48
C VAL A 184 0.30 -22.99 -0.45
N ASP A 185 -0.12 -21.81 0.00
CA ASP A 185 -1.23 -21.67 0.94
C ASP A 185 -2.54 -22.20 0.34
N ILE A 186 -2.79 -21.91 -0.93
CA ILE A 186 -3.96 -22.43 -1.66
C ILE A 186 -3.90 -23.94 -1.77
N MET A 187 -2.75 -24.52 -2.14
CA MET A 187 -2.58 -25.97 -2.21
C MET A 187 -2.84 -26.63 -0.85
N ARG A 188 -2.32 -26.04 0.24
CA ARG A 188 -2.57 -26.52 1.61
C ARG A 188 -4.05 -26.45 1.98
N GLY A 189 -4.75 -25.37 1.63
CA GLY A 189 -6.19 -25.24 1.84
C GLY A 189 -6.98 -26.31 1.09
N TYR A 190 -6.62 -26.57 -0.17
CA TYR A 190 -7.22 -27.59 -1.01
C TYR A 190 -7.04 -29.01 -0.43
N PHE A 191 -5.79 -29.41 -0.11
CA PHE A 191 -5.53 -30.73 0.48
C PHE A 191 -6.05 -30.87 1.91
N GLY A 192 -6.21 -29.77 2.64
CA GLY A 192 -6.83 -29.74 3.96
C GLY A 192 -8.36 -29.89 3.94
N GLY A 193 -8.98 -29.99 2.77
CA GLY A 193 -10.44 -30.13 2.64
C GLY A 193 -11.21 -28.87 3.05
N GLN A 194 -10.57 -27.70 3.02
CA GLN A 194 -11.25 -26.44 3.35
C GLN A 194 -12.22 -26.07 2.22
N ALA A 195 -13.48 -26.45 2.39
CA ALA A 195 -14.57 -26.07 1.50
C ALA A 195 -15.47 -25.03 2.17
N VAL A 196 -15.75 -23.94 1.45
CA VAL A 196 -16.79 -22.97 1.81
C VAL A 196 -18.04 -23.32 1.02
N VAL A 197 -19.08 -23.72 1.74
CA VAL A 197 -20.41 -23.95 1.17
C VAL A 197 -21.16 -22.62 1.17
N LYS A 198 -21.48 -22.11 -0.03
CA LYS A 198 -22.35 -20.93 -0.21
C LYS A 198 -23.57 -21.37 -1.04
N GLY A 199 -24.71 -21.54 -0.37
CA GLY A 199 -25.91 -22.16 -0.97
C GLY A 199 -25.71 -23.67 -1.19
N ASP A 200 -26.24 -24.22 -2.28
CA ASP A 200 -26.07 -25.64 -2.65
C ASP A 200 -24.72 -25.97 -3.30
N LEU A 201 -23.84 -24.98 -3.46
CA LEU A 201 -22.53 -25.16 -4.09
C LEU A 201 -21.43 -25.21 -3.03
N SER A 202 -20.81 -26.38 -2.90
CA SER A 202 -19.54 -26.52 -2.18
C SER A 202 -18.40 -25.99 -3.05
N ARG A 203 -17.66 -25.00 -2.55
CA ARG A 203 -16.53 -24.38 -3.25
C ARG A 203 -15.26 -24.58 -2.43
N ALA A 204 -14.15 -24.92 -3.07
CA ALA A 204 -12.86 -24.90 -2.40
C ALA A 204 -12.57 -23.46 -1.91
N SER A 205 -12.22 -23.31 -0.64
CA SER A 205 -11.85 -22.02 -0.07
C SER A 205 -10.36 -21.79 -0.31
N GLY A 206 -10.03 -20.79 -1.13
CA GLY A 206 -8.67 -20.25 -1.18
C GLY A 206 -8.39 -19.37 0.03
N GLY A 207 -7.12 -19.27 0.44
CA GLY A 207 -6.71 -18.43 1.58
C GLY A 207 -6.96 -16.93 1.39
N ASN A 208 -7.28 -16.48 0.17
CA ASN A 208 -7.69 -15.12 -0.18
C ASN A 208 -8.56 -15.12 -1.46
N SER A 209 -9.34 -14.05 -1.67
CA SER A 209 -10.22 -13.84 -2.85
C SER A 209 -9.47 -13.34 -4.08
N THR A 210 -8.12 -13.24 -4.04
CA THR A 210 -7.30 -12.94 -5.23
C THR A 210 -7.49 -13.97 -6.35
N MET A 211 -7.96 -15.16 -6.01
CA MET A 211 -8.35 -16.22 -6.95
C MET A 211 -9.83 -16.57 -6.76
N ASP A 212 -10.71 -15.56 -6.68
CA ASP A 212 -12.18 -15.66 -6.47
C ASP A 212 -12.95 -16.55 -7.46
N ASN A 213 -12.25 -17.30 -8.31
CA ASN A 213 -12.83 -18.08 -9.37
C ASN A 213 -12.07 -19.39 -9.65
N PHE A 214 -11.74 -20.17 -8.62
CA PHE A 214 -11.30 -21.57 -8.82
C PHE A 214 -12.32 -22.41 -9.61
N ASN A 215 -13.59 -21.98 -9.67
CA ASN A 215 -14.67 -22.63 -10.43
C ASN A 215 -15.14 -21.85 -11.67
N GLY A 216 -14.46 -20.79 -12.11
CA GLY A 216 -14.87 -20.06 -13.32
C GLY A 216 -14.81 -20.89 -14.61
N ILE A 217 -14.13 -22.04 -14.56
CA ILE A 217 -13.97 -23.00 -15.67
C ILE A 217 -14.93 -24.20 -15.50
N ALA A 218 -15.63 -24.31 -14.37
CA ALA A 218 -16.56 -25.41 -14.08
C ALA A 218 -18.04 -24.99 -14.22
N ILE A 219 -18.30 -23.77 -14.71
CA ILE A 219 -19.64 -23.25 -14.97
C ILE A 219 -19.75 -22.97 -16.48
N THR A 220 -19.69 -24.04 -17.27
CA THR A 220 -20.31 -24.15 -18.60
C THR A 220 -20.97 -25.50 -18.69
#